data_AF-A0A101JS53-F1
#
_entry.id   AF-A0A101JS53-F1
#
_cell.length_a   1.000
_cell.length_b   1.000
_cell.length_c   1.000
_cell.angle_alpha   90.00
_cell.angle_beta   90.00
_cell.angle_gamma   90.00
#
_symmetry.space_group_name_H-M   'P 1'
#
loop_
_entity.id
_entity.type
_entity.pdbx_description
1 polymer ?
#
loop_
_entity_poly.entity_id
_entity_poly.type
_entity_poly.pdbx_seq_one_letter_code
_entity_poly.pdbx_strand_id
1 'polypeptide(L)'
;MTDVVTAEQVELHFTRSAHTRELVSGWERDHRDDEVVDAVRRHHSKVVNSVTLNEVEQVCRTTDHALGRVRGEDADSVPAIRDWTSPFAVSHVFHFITEAVGTVPTYQLFQKTCQMSEFRHMLWEPAIQAIEDCIQAGTPSWLAHDAIRWRIGNFYYSFLREQWTHAYLRSSGIVTRQHPLADALFAVDGWVDDKVISIYIGNRTFRTSAGGRKHGPRVRLRGAQPPFGFVDMQLPAATRFGRVHLPDRRRVDEWIHRQFRRHLEPV
;
A
#
# COMPACT_ATOMS: atom_id res chain seq x y z
N MET A 1 7.85 -19.86 12.07
CA MET A 1 7.73 -20.18 10.64
C MET A 1 7.24 -18.92 9.94
N THR A 2 7.88 -18.50 8.86
CA THR A 2 7.42 -17.33 8.08
C THR A 2 6.19 -17.73 7.28
N ASP A 3 5.04 -17.10 7.55
CA ASP A 3 3.79 -17.36 6.85
C ASP A 3 3.87 -16.71 5.45
N VAL A 4 3.99 -17.54 4.41
CA VAL A 4 3.94 -17.07 3.02
C VAL A 4 2.48 -16.95 2.65
N VAL A 5 2.09 -15.77 2.15
CA VAL A 5 0.72 -15.51 1.70
C VAL A 5 0.69 -15.44 0.17
N THR A 6 -0.22 -16.19 -0.44
CA THR A 6 -0.43 -16.33 -1.88
C THR A 6 -1.79 -15.76 -2.31
N ALA A 7 -1.96 -15.53 -3.61
CA ALA A 7 -3.26 -15.19 -4.18
C ALA A 7 -4.36 -16.22 -3.85
N GLU A 8 -4.06 -17.53 -3.91
CA GLU A 8 -5.01 -18.59 -3.58
C GLU A 8 -5.50 -18.50 -2.13
N GLN A 9 -4.60 -18.24 -1.18
CA GLN A 9 -4.97 -18.06 0.23
C GLN A 9 -5.85 -16.82 0.43
N VAL A 10 -5.58 -15.73 -0.30
CA VAL A 10 -6.41 -14.51 -0.27
C VAL A 10 -7.81 -14.83 -0.79
N GLU A 11 -7.94 -15.54 -1.90
CA GLU A 11 -9.24 -15.91 -2.45
C GLU A 11 -10.03 -16.81 -1.52
N LEU A 12 -9.41 -17.89 -1.05
CA LEU A 12 -10.01 -18.79 -0.08
C LEU A 12 -10.51 -18.01 1.14
N HIS A 13 -9.75 -17.01 1.57
CA HIS A 13 -10.11 -16.18 2.71
C HIS A 13 -11.25 -15.20 2.41
N PHE A 14 -11.22 -14.46 1.29
CA PHE A 14 -12.12 -13.32 1.05
C PHE A 14 -13.35 -13.64 0.18
N THR A 15 -13.36 -14.72 -0.59
CA THR A 15 -14.45 -15.06 -1.53
C THR A 15 -15.64 -15.78 -0.86
N ARG A 16 -16.02 -15.32 0.34
CA ARG A 16 -17.08 -15.90 1.19
C ARG A 16 -18.50 -15.48 0.83
N SER A 17 -18.70 -14.82 -0.31
CA SER A 17 -20.02 -14.42 -0.82
C SER A 17 -20.05 -14.47 -2.35
N ALA A 18 -21.25 -14.53 -2.94
CA ALA A 18 -21.39 -14.43 -4.39
C ALA A 18 -20.82 -13.10 -4.92
N HIS A 19 -20.96 -12.01 -4.17
CA HIS A 19 -20.44 -10.70 -4.55
C HIS A 19 -18.90 -10.68 -4.62
N THR A 20 -18.22 -11.22 -3.62
CA THR A 20 -16.74 -11.24 -3.57
C THR A 20 -16.15 -12.18 -4.62
N ARG A 21 -16.82 -13.30 -4.93
CA ARG A 21 -16.47 -14.15 -6.08
C ARG A 21 -16.61 -13.41 -7.41
N GLU A 22 -17.64 -12.60 -7.58
CA GLU A 22 -17.82 -11.80 -8.81
C GLU A 22 -16.77 -10.69 -8.94
N LEU A 23 -16.27 -10.12 -7.83
CA LEU A 23 -15.16 -9.17 -7.89
C LEU A 23 -13.89 -9.81 -8.46
N VAL A 24 -13.57 -11.03 -8.02
CA VAL A 24 -12.43 -11.81 -8.54
C VAL A 24 -12.65 -12.17 -10.00
N SER A 25 -13.76 -12.82 -10.33
CA SER A 25 -14.04 -13.28 -11.71
C SER A 25 -14.17 -12.13 -12.70
N GLY A 26 -14.65 -10.97 -12.25
CA GLY A 26 -14.73 -9.75 -13.05
C GLY A 26 -13.36 -9.18 -13.35
N TRP A 27 -12.47 -9.14 -12.35
CA TRP A 27 -11.10 -8.68 -12.52
C TRP A 27 -10.27 -9.59 -13.43
N GLU A 28 -10.41 -10.91 -13.29
CA GLU A 28 -9.72 -11.88 -14.17
C GLU A 28 -10.21 -11.86 -15.63
N ARG A 29 -11.44 -11.39 -15.88
CA ARG A 29 -11.98 -11.28 -17.24
C ARG A 29 -11.63 -9.94 -17.91
N ASP A 30 -11.13 -8.96 -17.15
CA ASP A 30 -10.78 -7.65 -17.69
C ASP A 30 -9.39 -7.71 -18.35
N HIS A 31 -9.38 -7.94 -19.67
CA HIS A 31 -8.15 -8.03 -20.47
C HIS A 31 -7.24 -6.80 -20.41
N ARG A 32 -7.73 -5.66 -19.91
CA ARG A 32 -6.91 -4.47 -19.70
C ARG A 32 -5.87 -4.66 -18.59
N ASP A 33 -6.11 -5.62 -17.70
CA ASP A 33 -5.30 -5.88 -16.52
C ASP A 33 -4.53 -7.20 -16.59
N ASP A 34 -4.49 -7.91 -17.74
CA ASP A 34 -3.91 -9.27 -17.86
C ASP A 34 -2.50 -9.38 -17.23
N GLU A 35 -1.61 -8.42 -17.53
CA GLU A 35 -0.25 -8.42 -16.96
C GLU A 35 -0.24 -8.17 -15.45
N VAL A 36 -1.15 -7.32 -14.96
CA VAL A 36 -1.32 -7.02 -13.53
C VAL A 36 -1.88 -8.24 -12.80
N VAL A 37 -2.88 -8.90 -13.39
CA VAL A 37 -3.48 -10.14 -12.89
C VAL A 37 -2.39 -11.20 -12.75
N ASP A 38 -1.62 -11.45 -13.81
CA ASP A 38 -0.55 -12.44 -13.81
C ASP A 38 0.55 -12.14 -12.78
N ALA A 39 0.94 -10.88 -12.62
CA ALA A 39 1.93 -10.49 -11.63
C ALA A 39 1.42 -10.66 -10.19
N VAL A 40 0.18 -10.23 -9.91
CA VAL A 40 -0.44 -10.37 -8.58
C VAL A 40 -0.72 -11.83 -8.24
N ARG A 41 -1.10 -12.66 -9.22
CA ARG A 41 -1.32 -14.11 -9.06
C ARG A 41 -0.04 -14.86 -8.68
N ARG A 42 1.08 -14.51 -9.33
CA ARG A 42 2.40 -15.11 -9.06
C ARG A 42 3.08 -14.55 -7.82
N HIS A 43 2.54 -13.47 -7.24
CA HIS A 43 3.13 -12.86 -6.07
C HIS A 43 3.02 -13.77 -4.83
N HIS A 44 4.10 -13.77 -4.05
CA HIS A 44 4.17 -14.43 -2.76
C HIS A 44 4.59 -13.40 -1.73
N SER A 45 3.68 -13.03 -0.83
CA SER A 45 4.00 -12.11 0.26
C SER A 45 4.70 -12.88 1.39
N LYS A 46 6.03 -12.92 1.34
CA LYS A 46 6.89 -13.60 2.32
C LYS A 46 7.70 -12.57 3.11
N VAL A 47 8.47 -11.74 2.42
CA VAL A 47 9.31 -10.70 2.99
C VAL A 47 8.41 -9.72 3.73
N VAL A 48 7.40 -9.12 3.09
CA VAL A 48 6.53 -8.12 3.73
C VAL A 48 5.84 -8.64 5.02
N ASN A 49 5.56 -9.94 5.07
CA ASN A 49 4.96 -10.62 6.23
C ASN A 49 5.97 -11.01 7.32
N SER A 50 7.28 -10.93 7.05
CA SER A 50 8.36 -11.22 8.00
C SER A 50 9.22 -10.03 8.41
N VAL A 51 9.06 -8.88 7.73
CA VAL A 51 9.77 -7.65 8.09
C VAL A 51 9.62 -7.35 9.58
N THR A 52 10.75 -7.06 10.22
CA THR A 52 10.83 -6.70 11.63
C THR A 52 10.73 -5.19 11.83
N LEU A 53 10.36 -4.79 13.06
CA LEU A 53 10.24 -3.38 13.40
C LEU A 53 11.56 -2.62 13.22
N ASN A 54 12.67 -3.25 13.63
CA ASN A 54 14.01 -2.65 13.53
C ASN A 54 14.45 -2.45 12.08
N GLU A 55 14.11 -3.37 11.17
CA GLU A 55 14.41 -3.22 9.74
C GLU A 55 13.69 -2.02 9.13
N VAL A 56 12.39 -1.85 9.38
CA VAL A 56 11.65 -0.69 8.86
C VAL A 56 12.20 0.61 9.45
N GLU A 57 12.46 0.64 10.76
CA GLU A 57 13.04 1.81 11.41
C GLU A 57 14.44 2.14 10.86
N GLN A 58 15.24 1.13 10.52
CA GLN A 58 16.53 1.33 9.88
C GLN A 58 16.38 1.91 8.48
N VAL A 59 15.48 1.38 7.66
CA VAL A 59 15.17 1.93 6.33
C VAL A 59 14.72 3.39 6.43
N CYS A 60 13.88 3.72 7.41
CA CYS A 60 13.45 5.09 7.65
C CYS A 60 14.59 6.05 8.01
N ARG A 61 15.67 5.54 8.63
CA ARG A 61 16.87 6.33 8.97
C ARG A 61 17.81 6.50 7.78
N THR A 62 17.89 5.51 6.89
CA THR A 62 18.89 5.49 5.80
C THR A 62 18.31 5.78 4.41
N THR A 63 17.00 5.94 4.29
CA THR A 63 16.37 6.30 3.03
C THR A 63 16.65 7.75 2.67
N ASP A 64 16.95 7.99 1.39
CA ASP A 64 16.96 9.33 0.85
C ASP A 64 15.57 9.95 0.95
N HIS A 65 15.53 11.29 1.00
CA HIS A 65 14.28 12.02 1.03
C HIS A 65 13.52 11.83 -0.31
N ALA A 66 12.44 11.04 -0.26
CA ALA A 66 11.67 10.68 -1.44
C ALA A 66 11.06 11.88 -2.19
N LEU A 67 10.62 12.93 -1.48
CA LEU A 67 10.08 14.15 -2.08
C LEU A 67 11.16 15.18 -2.47
N GLY A 68 12.44 14.94 -2.15
CA GLY A 68 13.54 15.81 -2.55
C GLY A 68 13.39 17.25 -2.03
N ARG A 69 13.17 18.21 -2.94
CA ARG A 69 12.90 19.63 -2.59
C ARG A 69 11.51 20.09 -3.05
N VAL A 70 10.66 19.14 -3.46
CA VAL A 70 9.37 19.44 -4.08
C VAL A 70 8.39 20.04 -3.07
N ARG A 71 7.76 21.16 -3.42
CA ARG A 71 6.65 21.71 -2.65
C ARG A 71 5.35 21.04 -3.08
N GLY A 72 4.51 20.71 -2.10
CA GLY A 72 3.23 20.05 -2.39
C GLY A 72 2.31 20.88 -3.28
N GLU A 73 2.28 22.20 -3.07
CA GLU A 73 1.47 23.13 -3.88
C GLU A 73 1.87 23.11 -5.36
N ASP A 74 3.18 23.09 -5.65
CA ASP A 74 3.70 23.02 -7.02
C ASP A 74 3.33 21.67 -7.66
N ALA A 75 3.53 20.57 -6.95
CA ALA A 75 3.18 19.24 -7.46
C ALA A 75 1.67 19.08 -7.71
N ASP A 76 0.84 19.58 -6.79
CA ASP A 76 -0.62 19.49 -6.87
C ASP A 76 -1.20 20.45 -7.95
N SER A 77 -0.41 21.43 -8.42
CA SER A 77 -0.77 22.32 -9.52
C SER A 77 -0.66 21.67 -10.91
N VAL A 78 -0.27 20.39 -11.01
CA VAL A 78 -0.26 19.61 -12.25
C VAL A 78 -1.37 18.54 -12.18
N PRO A 79 -2.63 18.86 -12.56
CA PRO A 79 -3.78 17.96 -12.38
C PRO A 79 -3.59 16.60 -13.06
N ALA A 80 -2.98 16.58 -14.25
CA ALA A 80 -2.74 15.36 -15.00
C ALA A 80 -1.91 14.35 -14.19
N ILE A 81 -0.87 14.80 -13.50
CA ILE A 81 -0.04 13.94 -12.63
C ILE A 81 -0.73 13.71 -11.27
N ARG A 82 -1.39 14.71 -10.70
CA ARG A 82 -2.15 14.56 -9.45
C ARG A 82 -3.25 13.50 -9.55
N ASP A 83 -3.85 13.32 -10.71
CA ASP A 83 -4.89 12.33 -10.96
C ASP A 83 -4.37 11.08 -11.73
N TRP A 84 -3.08 11.05 -12.09
CA TRP A 84 -2.44 9.96 -12.85
C TRP A 84 -2.47 8.61 -12.13
N THR A 85 -2.75 7.55 -12.87
CA THR A 85 -2.65 6.16 -12.40
C THR A 85 -1.75 5.37 -13.34
N SER A 86 -0.87 4.54 -12.78
CA SER A 86 -0.13 3.52 -13.55
C SER A 86 -1.00 2.26 -13.72
N PRO A 87 -0.79 1.44 -14.77
CA PRO A 87 -1.46 0.13 -14.88
C PRO A 87 -1.27 -0.71 -13.62
N PHE A 88 -0.07 -0.70 -13.04
CA PHE A 88 0.18 -1.28 -11.73
C PHE A 88 -0.05 -0.25 -10.63
N ALA A 89 -0.84 -0.60 -9.62
CA ALA A 89 -0.90 0.21 -8.41
C ALA A 89 0.50 0.35 -7.80
N VAL A 90 0.88 1.58 -7.42
CA VAL A 90 2.23 1.86 -6.90
C VAL A 90 2.54 1.01 -5.65
N SER A 91 1.52 0.72 -4.81
CA SER A 91 1.62 -0.22 -3.69
C SER A 91 2.08 -1.61 -4.13
N HIS A 92 1.51 -2.16 -5.22
CA HIS A 92 1.90 -3.48 -5.74
C HIS A 92 3.37 -3.50 -6.15
N VAL A 93 3.85 -2.45 -6.82
CA VAL A 93 5.24 -2.36 -7.27
C VAL A 93 6.20 -2.34 -6.07
N PHE A 94 5.83 -1.68 -4.97
CA PHE A 94 6.60 -1.76 -3.72
C PHE A 94 6.64 -3.17 -3.14
N HIS A 95 5.51 -3.89 -3.12
CA HIS A 95 5.47 -5.28 -2.68
C HIS A 95 6.37 -6.16 -3.55
N PHE A 96 6.26 -6.06 -4.87
CA PHE A 96 7.02 -6.89 -5.81
C PHE A 96 8.53 -6.66 -5.65
N ILE A 97 8.95 -5.39 -5.57
CA ILE A 97 10.35 -5.05 -5.32
C ILE A 97 10.81 -5.53 -3.94
N THR A 98 9.99 -5.39 -2.90
CA THR A 98 10.33 -5.85 -1.54
C THR A 98 10.60 -7.35 -1.50
N GLU A 99 9.75 -8.15 -2.15
CA GLU A 99 9.96 -9.59 -2.26
C GLU A 99 11.20 -9.94 -3.09
N ALA A 100 11.40 -9.27 -4.22
CA ALA A 100 12.54 -9.54 -5.10
C ALA A 100 13.90 -9.19 -4.47
N VAL A 101 13.98 -8.07 -3.73
CA VAL A 101 15.23 -7.66 -3.05
C VAL A 101 15.43 -8.31 -1.69
N GLY A 102 14.40 -8.98 -1.15
CA GLY A 102 14.49 -9.67 0.14
C GLY A 102 14.37 -8.77 1.37
N THR A 103 14.06 -7.49 1.20
CA THR A 103 13.94 -6.51 2.31
C THR A 103 13.10 -5.30 1.90
N VAL A 104 12.63 -4.51 2.87
CA VAL A 104 11.96 -3.23 2.58
C VAL A 104 12.99 -2.28 1.93
N PRO A 105 12.76 -1.78 0.72
CA PRO A 105 13.76 -0.97 0.05
C PRO A 105 13.83 0.44 0.65
N THR A 106 15.05 0.99 0.74
CA THR A 106 15.22 2.44 0.80
C THR A 106 14.74 3.09 -0.50
N TYR A 107 14.44 4.39 -0.50
CA TYR A 107 13.92 5.06 -1.69
C TYR A 107 14.89 4.97 -2.87
N GLN A 108 16.19 5.16 -2.62
CA GLN A 108 17.24 5.06 -3.64
C GLN A 108 17.39 3.64 -4.19
N LEU A 109 17.23 2.61 -3.36
CA LEU A 109 17.20 1.23 -3.83
C LEU A 109 15.97 0.98 -4.70
N PHE A 110 14.79 1.40 -4.23
CA PHE A 110 13.55 1.32 -4.99
C PHE A 110 13.65 2.00 -6.36
N GLN A 111 14.18 3.23 -6.42
CA GLN A 111 14.35 3.95 -7.69
C GLN A 111 15.27 3.22 -8.65
N LYS A 112 16.37 2.64 -8.16
CA LYS A 112 17.30 1.85 -8.97
C LYS A 112 16.64 0.57 -9.47
N THR A 113 15.92 -0.16 -8.60
CA THR A 113 15.27 -1.42 -8.96
C THR A 113 14.10 -1.21 -9.91
N CYS A 114 13.31 -0.13 -9.74
CA CYS A 114 12.26 0.24 -10.67
C CYS A 114 12.75 0.47 -12.11
N GLN A 115 14.03 0.80 -12.33
CA GLN A 115 14.60 0.98 -13.67
C GLN A 115 15.05 -0.33 -14.32
N MET A 116 15.11 -1.43 -13.57
CA MET A 116 15.51 -2.74 -14.08
C MET A 116 14.40 -3.33 -14.97
N SER A 117 14.79 -4.12 -15.96
CA SER A 117 13.89 -4.68 -16.99
C SER A 117 12.65 -5.37 -16.40
N GLU A 118 12.79 -6.03 -15.25
CA GLU A 118 11.71 -6.73 -14.55
C GLU A 118 10.61 -5.80 -14.04
N PHE A 119 10.92 -4.58 -13.60
CA PHE A 119 9.96 -3.66 -12.97
C PHE A 119 9.68 -2.40 -13.79
N ARG A 120 10.50 -2.16 -14.83
CA ARG A 120 10.49 -0.91 -15.60
C ARG A 120 9.12 -0.61 -16.22
N HIS A 121 8.48 -1.61 -16.81
CA HIS A 121 7.16 -1.48 -17.44
C HIS A 121 6.04 -1.20 -16.43
N MET A 122 6.20 -1.61 -15.16
CA MET A 122 5.16 -1.50 -14.15
C MET A 122 4.97 -0.06 -13.62
N LEU A 123 6.06 0.71 -13.53
CA LEU A 123 6.01 2.05 -12.94
C LEU A 123 6.92 3.06 -13.61
N TRP A 124 8.16 2.68 -13.94
CA TRP A 124 9.14 3.64 -14.45
C TRP A 124 8.73 4.19 -15.81
N GLU A 125 8.46 3.33 -16.78
CA GLU A 125 8.00 3.74 -18.12
C GLU A 125 6.68 4.52 -18.08
N PRO A 126 5.62 4.05 -17.39
CA PRO A 126 4.40 4.83 -17.22
C PRO A 126 4.62 6.21 -16.60
N ALA A 127 5.55 6.33 -15.64
CA ALA A 127 5.86 7.60 -15.00
C ALA A 127 6.63 8.55 -15.94
N ILE A 128 7.58 8.04 -16.72
CA ILE A 128 8.28 8.82 -17.75
C ILE A 128 7.30 9.30 -18.83
N GLN A 129 6.42 8.42 -19.31
CA GLN A 129 5.39 8.80 -20.29
C GLN A 129 4.50 9.92 -19.74
N ALA A 130 4.04 9.82 -18.49
CA ALA A 130 3.22 10.87 -17.86
C ALA A 130 3.96 12.22 -17.76
N ILE A 131 5.27 12.21 -17.56
CA ILE A 131 6.10 13.43 -17.57
C ILE A 131 6.15 14.01 -18.97
N GLU A 132 6.45 13.19 -19.98
CA GLU A 132 6.55 13.60 -21.39
C GLU A 132 5.23 14.18 -21.90
N ASP A 133 4.10 13.54 -21.59
CA ASP A 133 2.76 14.01 -21.94
C ASP A 133 2.48 15.40 -21.36
N CYS A 134 2.85 15.62 -20.08
CA CYS A 134 2.67 16.92 -19.43
C CYS A 134 3.56 18.00 -20.06
N ILE A 135 4.80 17.66 -20.42
CA ILE A 135 5.74 18.56 -21.09
C ILE A 135 5.20 18.95 -22.47
N GLN A 136 4.72 17.99 -23.24
CA GLN A 136 4.11 18.23 -24.55
C GLN A 136 2.85 19.11 -24.44
N ALA A 137 2.09 18.98 -23.35
CA ALA A 137 0.95 19.84 -23.04
C ALA A 137 1.33 21.24 -22.49
N GLY A 138 2.62 21.57 -22.41
CA GLY A 138 3.13 22.89 -22.03
C GLY A 138 3.51 23.05 -20.55
N THR A 139 3.50 21.98 -19.76
CA THR A 139 4.00 22.01 -18.38
C THR A 139 5.53 22.15 -18.38
N PRO A 140 6.13 23.06 -17.59
CA PRO A 140 7.57 23.11 -17.45
C PRO A 140 8.15 21.75 -17.03
N SER A 141 9.22 21.30 -17.70
CA SER A 141 9.83 19.98 -17.47
C SER A 141 10.13 19.71 -15.99
N TRP A 142 10.77 20.66 -15.30
CA TRP A 142 11.09 20.52 -13.88
C TRP A 142 9.84 20.28 -13.02
N LEU A 143 8.73 20.94 -13.34
CA LEU A 143 7.47 20.84 -12.59
C LEU A 143 6.80 19.48 -12.80
N ALA A 144 6.82 18.95 -14.03
CA ALA A 144 6.32 17.61 -14.34
C ALA A 144 7.12 16.52 -13.61
N HIS A 145 8.46 16.62 -13.62
CA HIS A 145 9.33 15.72 -12.87
C HIS A 145 9.06 15.79 -11.36
N ASP A 146 8.94 16.99 -10.80
CA ASP A 146 8.68 17.21 -9.38
C ASP A 146 7.30 16.67 -8.97
N ALA A 147 6.27 16.85 -9.81
CA ALA A 147 4.94 16.33 -9.55
C ALA A 147 4.91 14.78 -9.51
N ILE A 148 5.59 14.09 -10.44
CA ILE A 148 5.70 12.62 -10.39
C ILE A 148 6.50 12.17 -9.17
N ARG A 149 7.62 12.85 -8.86
CA ARG A 149 8.42 12.57 -7.66
C ARG A 149 7.57 12.71 -6.40
N TRP A 150 6.79 13.78 -6.28
CA TRP A 150 5.88 14.01 -5.17
C TRP A 150 4.87 12.87 -5.02
N ARG A 151 4.24 12.45 -6.12
CA ARG A 151 3.25 11.37 -6.11
C ARG A 151 3.85 10.05 -5.65
N ILE A 152 4.91 9.60 -6.32
CA ILE A 152 5.57 8.31 -5.99
C ILE A 152 6.18 8.36 -4.58
N GLY A 153 6.80 9.48 -4.19
CA GLY A 153 7.38 9.63 -2.86
C GLY A 153 6.34 9.61 -1.73
N ASN A 154 5.14 10.15 -1.96
CA ASN A 154 4.03 10.04 -1.00
C ASN A 154 3.50 8.60 -0.88
N PHE A 155 3.44 7.85 -1.98
CA PHE A 155 3.16 6.41 -1.92
C PHE A 155 4.24 5.67 -1.14
N TYR A 156 5.53 5.95 -1.38
CA TYR A 156 6.64 5.35 -0.64
C TYR A 156 6.54 5.57 0.87
N TYR A 157 6.25 6.80 1.31
CA TYR A 157 6.07 7.09 2.74
C TYR A 157 4.82 6.43 3.32
N SER A 158 3.76 6.25 2.54
CA SER A 158 2.58 5.49 2.97
C SER A 158 2.92 4.02 3.14
N PHE A 159 3.63 3.42 2.19
CA PHE A 159 4.13 2.05 2.26
C PHE A 159 5.00 1.81 3.49
N LEU A 160 5.97 2.68 3.80
CA LEU A 160 6.81 2.53 5.00
C LEU A 160 6.00 2.56 6.31
N ARG A 161 4.96 3.40 6.39
CA ARG A 161 4.09 3.49 7.56
C ARG A 161 3.24 2.22 7.73
N GLU A 162 2.75 1.69 6.64
CA GLU A 162 2.03 0.42 6.60
C GLU A 162 2.93 -0.73 7.04
N GLN A 163 4.12 -0.88 6.45
CA GLN A 163 5.08 -1.92 6.83
C GLN A 163 5.49 -1.81 8.30
N TRP A 164 5.73 -0.59 8.81
CA TRP A 164 6.01 -0.37 10.22
C TRP A 164 4.83 -0.81 11.09
N THR A 165 3.60 -0.49 10.71
CA THR A 165 2.38 -0.87 11.47
C THR A 165 2.23 -2.38 11.54
N HIS A 166 2.39 -3.07 10.42
CA HIS A 166 2.36 -4.54 10.37
C HIS A 166 3.46 -5.17 11.21
N ALA A 167 4.69 -4.66 11.11
CA ALA A 167 5.81 -5.13 11.92
C ALA A 167 5.60 -4.89 13.42
N TYR A 168 5.02 -3.75 13.79
CA TYR A 168 4.67 -3.43 15.17
C TYR A 168 3.62 -4.40 15.72
N LEU A 169 2.52 -4.62 14.98
CA LEU A 169 1.48 -5.57 15.36
C LEU A 169 2.04 -6.98 15.58
N ARG A 170 2.91 -7.45 14.68
CA ARG A 170 3.61 -8.74 14.84
C ARG A 170 4.49 -8.78 16.07
N SER A 171 5.24 -7.70 16.35
CA SER A 171 6.06 -7.61 17.56
C SER A 171 5.24 -7.67 18.86
N SER A 172 3.95 -7.32 18.78
CA SER A 172 2.97 -7.44 19.87
C SER A 172 2.23 -8.79 19.89
N GLY A 173 2.67 -9.78 19.10
CA GLY A 173 2.05 -11.11 19.02
C GLY A 173 0.87 -11.23 18.06
N ILE A 174 0.53 -10.16 17.32
CA ILE A 174 -0.59 -10.16 16.37
C ILE A 174 -0.07 -10.53 14.97
N VAL A 175 -0.38 -11.74 14.52
CA VAL A 175 0.05 -12.25 13.21
C VAL A 175 -0.78 -11.61 12.10
N THR A 176 -0.31 -10.48 11.58
CA THR A 176 -0.92 -9.80 10.45
C THR A 176 -0.45 -10.37 9.12
N ARG A 177 -1.37 -10.45 8.15
CA ARG A 177 -1.13 -10.85 6.77
C ARG A 177 -1.45 -9.68 5.83
N GLN A 178 -0.67 -9.58 4.75
CA GLN A 178 -0.88 -8.62 3.66
C GLN A 178 -0.59 -9.33 2.33
N HIS A 179 -1.27 -8.87 1.27
CA HIS A 179 -1.07 -9.35 -0.10
C HIS A 179 -1.66 -8.34 -1.11
N PRO A 180 -0.99 -8.05 -2.25
CA PRO A 180 -1.49 -7.12 -3.28
C PRO A 180 -2.90 -7.42 -3.77
N LEU A 181 -3.27 -8.70 -3.95
CA LEU A 181 -4.63 -9.09 -4.34
C LEU A 181 -5.71 -8.58 -3.35
N ALA A 182 -5.39 -8.56 -2.05
CA ALA A 182 -6.31 -8.10 -1.02
C ALA A 182 -6.52 -6.57 -1.08
N ASP A 183 -5.46 -5.80 -1.35
CA ASP A 183 -5.54 -4.35 -1.61
C ASP A 183 -6.37 -4.08 -2.87
N ALA A 184 -5.98 -4.70 -3.99
CA ALA A 184 -6.58 -4.51 -5.30
C ALA A 184 -8.11 -4.71 -5.31
N LEU A 185 -8.56 -5.89 -4.87
CA LEU A 185 -9.97 -6.28 -4.99
C LEU A 185 -10.81 -5.87 -3.80
N PHE A 186 -10.23 -5.83 -2.61
CA PHE A 186 -10.99 -5.70 -1.37
C PHE A 186 -10.66 -4.41 -0.59
N ALA A 187 -9.68 -3.59 -1.01
CA ALA A 187 -9.16 -2.42 -0.29
C ALA A 187 -8.65 -2.76 1.12
N VAL A 188 -8.09 -3.94 1.28
CA VAL A 188 -7.59 -4.46 2.55
C VAL A 188 -6.08 -4.29 2.60
N ASP A 189 -5.61 -3.43 3.52
CA ASP A 189 -4.16 -3.22 3.75
C ASP A 189 -3.56 -4.42 4.49
N GLY A 190 -4.35 -5.08 5.34
CA GLY A 190 -4.03 -6.42 5.84
C GLY A 190 -5.12 -7.02 6.72
N TRP A 191 -4.90 -8.22 7.26
CA TRP A 191 -5.89 -8.91 8.09
C TRP A 191 -5.26 -9.81 9.16
N VAL A 192 -6.08 -10.15 10.16
CA VAL A 192 -5.79 -11.08 11.26
C VAL A 192 -7.03 -11.92 11.47
N ASP A 193 -6.96 -13.23 11.22
CA ASP A 193 -8.14 -14.10 11.17
C ASP A 193 -9.25 -13.43 10.33
N ASP A 194 -10.46 -13.30 10.86
CA ASP A 194 -11.60 -12.65 10.18
C ASP A 194 -11.67 -11.13 10.43
N LYS A 195 -10.61 -10.50 10.93
CA LYS A 195 -10.53 -9.04 11.12
C LYS A 195 -9.72 -8.40 9.98
N VAL A 196 -10.41 -7.60 9.19
CA VAL A 196 -9.84 -6.76 8.15
C VAL A 196 -9.31 -5.46 8.74
N ILE A 197 -8.09 -5.09 8.36
CA ILE A 197 -7.42 -3.86 8.77
C ILE A 197 -7.40 -2.89 7.58
N SER A 198 -7.85 -1.66 7.83
CA SER A 198 -7.68 -0.53 6.92
C SER A 198 -6.82 0.55 7.58
N ILE A 199 -5.65 0.84 7.02
CA ILE A 199 -4.72 1.88 7.44
C ILE A 199 -4.92 3.08 6.53
N TYR A 200 -5.21 4.25 7.09
CA TYR A 200 -5.35 5.47 6.30
C TYR A 200 -4.85 6.70 7.04
N ILE A 201 -4.40 7.69 6.29
CA ILE A 201 -4.07 9.00 6.85
C ILE A 201 -5.36 9.82 6.79
N GLY A 202 -5.76 10.37 7.94
CA GLY A 202 -6.91 11.27 7.96
C GLY A 202 -6.63 12.50 7.10
N ASN A 203 -7.37 12.65 6.01
CA ASN A 203 -7.38 13.87 5.20
C ASN A 203 -8.83 14.16 4.80
N ARG A 204 -9.27 15.40 5.05
CA ARG A 204 -10.62 15.89 4.72
C ARG A 204 -10.97 15.65 3.24
N THR A 205 -9.98 15.59 2.35
CA THR A 205 -10.16 15.43 0.90
C THR A 205 -10.25 13.97 0.43
N PHE A 206 -9.64 13.00 1.14
CA PHE A 206 -9.49 11.62 0.63
C PHE A 206 -10.33 10.59 1.37
N ARG A 207 -10.31 10.60 2.71
CA ARG A 207 -11.09 9.68 3.55
C ARG A 207 -11.25 10.29 4.94
N THR A 208 -12.50 10.54 5.33
CA THR A 208 -12.90 10.80 6.71
C THR A 208 -13.64 9.56 7.24
N SER A 209 -13.75 9.42 8.55
CA SER A 209 -14.57 8.36 9.18
C SER A 209 -16.04 8.37 8.73
N ALA A 210 -16.50 9.43 8.07
CA ALA A 210 -17.86 9.62 7.57
C ALA A 210 -18.00 9.50 6.03
N GLY A 211 -16.92 9.27 5.26
CA GLY A 211 -17.00 9.15 3.79
C GLY A 211 -15.68 9.44 3.05
N GLY A 212 -15.60 9.00 1.78
CA GLY A 212 -14.46 9.18 0.88
C GLY A 212 -14.73 8.65 -0.54
N ARG A 213 -13.89 9.02 -1.52
CA ARG A 213 -14.07 8.75 -2.98
C ARG A 213 -14.03 7.25 -3.37
N LYS A 214 -13.56 6.35 -2.50
CA LYS A 214 -13.45 4.90 -2.78
C LYS A 214 -14.25 4.07 -1.78
N HIS A 215 -14.97 3.06 -2.29
CA HIS A 215 -15.66 2.06 -1.47
C HIS A 215 -14.63 1.27 -0.65
N GLY A 216 -14.66 1.41 0.67
CA GLY A 216 -13.78 0.66 1.57
C GLY A 216 -14.16 -0.82 1.70
N PRO A 217 -13.40 -1.61 2.48
CA PRO A 217 -13.61 -3.05 2.62
C PRO A 217 -15.02 -3.45 3.04
N ARG A 218 -15.67 -2.65 3.90
CA ARG A 218 -17.05 -2.91 4.36
C ARG A 218 -18.04 -3.07 3.21
N VAL A 219 -17.88 -2.26 2.16
CA VAL A 219 -18.76 -2.32 0.99
C VAL A 219 -18.41 -3.51 0.11
N ARG A 220 -17.12 -3.76 -0.11
CA ARG A 220 -16.62 -4.83 -0.99
C ARG A 220 -16.84 -6.23 -0.42
N LEU A 221 -16.72 -6.38 0.89
CA LEU A 221 -16.87 -7.65 1.61
C LEU A 221 -18.27 -7.87 2.18
N ARG A 222 -19.27 -7.08 1.72
CA ARG A 222 -20.66 -7.24 2.15
C ARG A 222 -21.20 -8.63 1.85
N GLY A 223 -21.99 -9.16 2.78
CA GLY A 223 -22.64 -10.48 2.64
C GLY A 223 -21.70 -11.68 2.81
N ALA A 224 -20.45 -11.49 3.21
CA ALA A 224 -19.56 -12.59 3.59
C ALA A 224 -20.13 -13.39 4.77
N GLN A 225 -20.00 -14.72 4.71
CA GLN A 225 -20.41 -15.63 5.78
C GLN A 225 -19.26 -16.60 6.14
N PRO A 226 -18.78 -16.62 7.40
CA PRO A 226 -19.12 -15.69 8.49
C PRO A 226 -18.70 -14.24 8.17
N PRO A 227 -19.34 -13.22 8.80
CA PRO A 227 -19.03 -11.82 8.52
C PRO A 227 -17.65 -11.42 9.06
N PHE A 228 -16.95 -10.56 8.31
CA PHE A 228 -15.69 -9.98 8.76
C PHE A 228 -15.88 -8.92 9.85
N GLY A 229 -14.95 -8.90 10.80
CA GLY A 229 -14.70 -7.72 11.62
C GLY A 229 -13.90 -6.69 10.82
N PHE A 230 -14.13 -5.41 11.06
CA PHE A 230 -13.42 -4.34 10.36
C PHE A 230 -12.78 -3.40 11.36
N VAL A 231 -11.49 -3.15 11.17
CA VAL A 231 -10.68 -2.33 12.04
C VAL A 231 -10.02 -1.23 11.22
N ASP A 232 -10.45 0.00 11.47
CA ASP A 232 -9.95 1.19 10.83
C ASP A 232 -8.85 1.81 11.71
N MET A 233 -7.64 1.95 11.18
CA MET A 233 -6.50 2.61 11.83
C MET A 233 -6.18 3.92 11.13
N GLN A 234 -6.55 5.02 11.79
CA GLN A 234 -6.21 6.35 11.31
C GLN A 234 -4.81 6.76 11.79
N LEU A 235 -3.90 6.93 10.85
CA LEU A 235 -2.56 7.46 11.10
C LEU A 235 -2.56 8.99 11.11
N PRO A 236 -1.68 9.61 11.92
CA PRO A 236 -1.52 11.07 11.90
C PRO A 236 -0.97 11.54 10.55
N ALA A 237 -1.33 12.78 10.18
CA ALA A 237 -0.72 13.44 9.04
C ALA A 237 0.78 13.71 9.30
N ALA A 238 1.55 13.85 8.22
CA ALA A 238 2.96 14.21 8.32
C ALA A 238 3.11 15.60 8.95
N THR A 239 4.02 15.73 9.92
CA THR A 239 4.25 17.00 10.65
C THR A 239 5.54 17.71 10.25
N ARG A 240 6.40 17.07 9.46
CA ARG A 240 7.72 17.58 9.03
C ARG A 240 7.98 17.19 7.60
N PHE A 241 8.36 18.15 6.78
CA PHE A 241 8.73 17.89 5.41
C PHE A 241 9.93 16.95 5.33
N GLY A 242 9.84 15.95 4.46
CA GLY A 242 10.93 15.07 4.11
C GLY A 242 11.44 14.07 5.13
N ARG A 243 10.63 13.77 6.15
CA ARG A 243 10.86 12.63 7.02
C ARG A 243 9.71 11.65 6.94
N VAL A 244 10.01 10.38 7.09
CA VAL A 244 8.98 9.35 7.29
C VAL A 244 8.38 9.57 8.67
N HIS A 245 7.05 9.74 8.73
CA HIS A 245 6.31 9.91 9.97
C HIS A 245 5.73 8.58 10.40
N LEU A 246 6.46 7.85 11.24
CA LEU A 246 5.96 6.59 11.78
C LEU A 246 4.83 6.86 12.79
N PRO A 247 3.85 5.94 12.90
CA PRO A 247 2.80 6.03 13.92
C PRO A 247 3.37 6.14 15.35
N ASP A 248 2.64 6.83 16.23
CA ASP A 248 2.96 6.84 17.66
C ASP A 248 2.64 5.47 18.27
N ARG A 249 3.67 4.80 18.82
CA ARG A 249 3.56 3.48 19.46
C ARG A 249 2.41 3.43 20.47
N ARG A 250 2.27 4.44 21.33
CA ARG A 250 1.21 4.48 22.34
C ARG A 250 -0.19 4.44 21.72
N ARG A 251 -0.39 5.14 20.60
CA ARG A 251 -1.68 5.12 19.89
C ARG A 251 -1.97 3.77 19.26
N VAL A 252 -0.93 3.10 18.75
CA VAL A 252 -1.06 1.75 18.20
C VAL A 252 -1.33 0.74 19.32
N ASP A 253 -0.68 0.85 20.48
CA ASP A 253 -0.95 0.01 21.66
C ASP A 253 -2.40 0.17 22.14
N GLU A 254 -2.86 1.41 22.30
CA GLU A 254 -4.26 1.69 22.65
C GLU A 254 -5.24 1.09 21.63
N TRP A 255 -4.88 1.11 20.34
CA TRP A 255 -5.69 0.50 19.29
C TRP A 255 -5.68 -1.04 19.38
N ILE A 256 -4.51 -1.64 19.58
CA ILE A 256 -4.32 -3.08 19.80
C ILE A 256 -5.20 -3.55 20.96
N HIS A 257 -5.12 -2.90 22.13
CA HIS A 257 -5.90 -3.28 23.32
C HIS A 257 -7.42 -3.17 23.11
N ARG A 258 -7.88 -2.24 22.28
CA ARG A 258 -9.30 -2.09 21.96
C ARG A 258 -9.80 -3.16 20.99
N GLN A 259 -8.99 -3.53 20.01
CA GLN A 259 -9.45 -4.28 18.82
C GLN A 259 -9.06 -5.77 18.85
N PHE A 260 -8.00 -6.10 19.58
CA PHE A 260 -7.34 -7.42 19.62
C PHE A 260 -7.14 -7.95 21.05
N ARG A 261 -7.91 -7.50 22.04
CA ARG A 261 -7.77 -7.96 23.44
C ARG A 261 -7.73 -9.49 23.57
N ARG A 262 -8.59 -10.20 22.83
CA ARG A 262 -8.67 -11.67 22.83
C ARG A 262 -7.41 -12.36 22.28
N HIS A 263 -6.62 -11.66 21.46
CA HIS A 263 -5.36 -12.18 20.90
C HIS A 263 -4.17 -11.97 21.83
N LEU A 264 -4.33 -11.19 22.91
CA LEU A 264 -3.27 -10.87 23.86
C LEU A 264 -3.36 -11.69 25.17
N GLU A 265 -4.47 -12.38 25.39
CA GLU A 265 -4.63 -13.25 26.55
C GLU A 265 -3.84 -14.56 26.31
N PRO A 266 -2.99 -14.99 27.26
CA PRO A 266 -2.34 -16.29 27.14
C PRO A 266 -3.41 -17.38 27.09
N VAL A 267 -3.32 -18.25 26.08
CA VAL A 267 -4.14 -19.48 25.97
C VAL A 267 -3.81 -20.42 27.12
#